data_AF-A0A2M8NER2-F1
#
_entry.id   AF-A0A2M8NER2-F1
#
_cell.length_a   1.000
_cell.length_b   1.000
_cell.length_c   1.000
_cell.angle_alpha   90.00
_cell.angle_beta   90.00
_cell.angle_gamma   90.00
#
_symmetry.space_group_name_H-M   'P 1'
#
loop_
_entity.id
_entity.type
_entity.pdbx_description
1 polymer ?
#
loop_
_entity_poly.entity_id
_entity_poly.type
_entity_poly.pdbx_seq_one_letter_code
_entity_poly.pdbx_strand_id
1 'polypeptide(L)'
;MGTIVRKARASAPLFTQADVEALSERNNEPTWLRESRLAAWELYEGLPMPDKSDEAWRRTDYRAVRWEEAGRFAANGAGTID
;
A
#
# COMPACT_ATOMS: atom_id res chain seq x y z
N MET A 1 16.91 -33.58 6.71
CA MET A 1 17.21 -32.57 5.68
C MET A 1 16.04 -31.61 5.57
N GLY A 2 16.12 -30.46 6.26
CA GLY A 2 15.08 -29.44 6.20
C GLY A 2 15.29 -28.55 4.98
N THR A 3 14.29 -28.49 4.10
CA THR A 3 14.31 -27.63 2.92
C THR A 3 14.23 -26.16 3.36
N ILE A 4 15.26 -25.38 3.03
CA ILE A 4 15.22 -23.93 3.19
C ILE A 4 14.34 -23.37 2.07
N VAL A 5 13.10 -23.01 2.41
CA VAL A 5 12.22 -22.26 1.51
C VAL A 5 12.67 -20.80 1.54
N ARG A 6 13.26 -20.32 0.44
CA ARG A 6 13.56 -18.90 0.29
C ARG A 6 12.24 -18.15 0.15
N LYS A 7 11.88 -17.32 1.14
CA LYS A 7 10.72 -16.41 1.04
C LYS A 7 10.94 -15.48 -0.16
N ALA A 8 9.97 -15.40 -1.06
CA ALA A 8 10.01 -14.50 -2.21
C ALA A 8 10.27 -13.06 -1.76
N ARG A 9 11.04 -12.31 -2.57
CA ARG A 9 11.27 -10.87 -2.39
C ARG A 9 9.89 -10.20 -2.33
N ALA A 10 9.64 -9.38 -1.31
CA ALA A 10 8.36 -8.68 -1.18
C ALA A 10 7.97 -8.04 -2.51
N SER A 11 6.83 -8.46 -3.07
CA SER A 11 6.29 -7.89 -4.30
C SER A 11 5.69 -6.54 -3.96
N ALA A 12 5.95 -5.54 -4.79
CA ALA A 12 5.25 -4.26 -4.76
C ALA A 12 3.71 -4.50 -4.84
N PRO A 13 2.90 -3.60 -4.26
CA PRO A 13 1.48 -3.79 -4.02
C PRO A 13 0.68 -3.84 -5.32
N LEU A 14 -0.52 -4.40 -5.21
CA LEU A 14 -1.48 -4.65 -6.30
C LEU A 14 -2.16 -3.39 -6.86
N PHE A 15 -1.83 -2.20 -6.32
CA PHE A 15 -2.50 -0.96 -6.66
C PHE A 15 -1.82 -0.24 -7.83
N THR A 16 -2.61 0.56 -8.52
CA THR A 16 -2.21 1.39 -9.65
C THR A 16 -2.62 2.84 -9.42
N GLN A 17 -2.08 3.77 -10.21
CA GLN A 17 -2.56 5.15 -10.21
C GLN A 17 -4.07 5.23 -10.47
N ALA A 18 -4.61 4.39 -11.35
CA ALA A 18 -6.04 4.35 -11.65
C ALA A 18 -6.89 3.99 -10.43
N ASP A 19 -6.38 3.14 -9.53
CA ASP A 19 -7.08 2.82 -8.27
C ASP A 19 -7.14 4.03 -7.33
N VAL A 20 -6.09 4.86 -7.32
CA VAL A 20 -6.03 6.11 -6.54
C VAL A 20 -7.02 7.14 -7.10
N GLU A 21 -7.12 7.24 -8.41
CA GLU A 21 -8.11 8.10 -9.10
C GLU A 21 -9.53 7.62 -8.81
N ALA A 22 -9.79 6.32 -8.97
CA ALA A 22 -11.10 5.72 -8.71
C ALA A 22 -11.53 5.87 -7.24
N LEU A 23 -10.59 5.80 -6.29
CA LEU A 23 -10.85 6.09 -4.87
C LEU A 23 -11.34 7.53 -4.68
N SER A 24 -10.63 8.49 -5.28
CA SER A 24 -10.96 9.91 -5.16
C SER A 24 -12.33 10.22 -5.76
N GLU A 25 -12.63 9.63 -6.92
CA GLU A 25 -13.92 9.77 -7.61
C GLU A 25 -15.06 9.14 -6.82
N ARG A 26 -14.89 7.90 -6.33
CA ARG A 26 -15.89 7.21 -5.50
C ARG A 26 -16.29 8.02 -4.27
N ASN A 27 -15.32 8.68 -3.66
CA ASN A 27 -15.53 9.47 -2.45
C ASN A 27 -15.94 10.93 -2.75
N ASN A 28 -16.09 11.31 -4.03
CA ASN A 28 -16.36 12.69 -4.48
C ASN A 28 -15.44 13.72 -3.80
N GLU A 29 -14.14 13.43 -3.80
CA GLU A 29 -13.17 14.23 -3.06
C GLU A 29 -12.95 15.60 -3.68
N PRO A 30 -12.70 16.64 -2.86
CA PRO A 30 -12.33 17.95 -3.37
C PRO A 30 -10.99 17.86 -4.13
N THR A 31 -10.80 18.75 -5.11
CA THR A 31 -9.63 18.76 -6.01
C THR A 31 -8.30 18.66 -5.27
N TRP A 32 -8.12 19.44 -4.20
CA TRP A 32 -6.87 19.46 -3.43
C TRP A 32 -6.52 18.09 -2.83
N LEU A 33 -7.52 17.27 -2.49
CA LEU A 33 -7.29 15.95 -1.91
C LEU A 33 -6.94 14.92 -2.99
N ARG A 34 -7.61 14.98 -4.14
CA ARG A 34 -7.23 14.17 -5.32
C ARG A 34 -5.77 14.45 -5.71
N GLU A 35 -5.39 15.73 -5.82
CA GLU A 35 -4.02 16.15 -6.12
C GLU A 35 -3.02 15.65 -5.07
N SER A 36 -3.37 15.74 -3.78
CA SER A 36 -2.51 15.24 -2.70
C SER A 36 -2.29 13.72 -2.79
N ARG A 37 -3.32 12.96 -3.16
CA ARG A 37 -3.20 11.51 -3.35
C ARG A 37 -2.33 11.16 -4.54
N LEU A 38 -2.49 11.87 -5.66
CA LEU A 38 -1.67 11.66 -6.86
C LEU A 38 -0.19 12.00 -6.60
N ALA A 39 0.09 13.09 -5.90
CA ALA A 39 1.45 13.45 -5.49
C ALA A 39 2.06 12.38 -4.56
N ALA A 40 1.28 11.86 -3.61
CA ALA A 40 1.74 10.76 -2.74
C ALA A 40 2.01 9.47 -3.53
N TRP A 41 1.20 9.18 -4.55
CA TRP A 41 1.39 8.04 -5.44
C TRP A 41 2.68 8.15 -6.25
N GLU A 42 2.96 9.32 -6.84
CA GLU A 42 4.20 9.57 -7.58
C GLU A 42 5.44 9.39 -6.68
N LEU A 43 5.39 9.94 -5.46
CA LEU A 43 6.46 9.74 -4.48
C LEU A 43 6.63 8.27 -4.11
N TYR A 44 5.52 7.54 -3.92
CA TYR A 44 5.54 6.12 -3.60
C TYR A 44 6.25 5.30 -4.68
N GLU A 45 5.91 5.50 -5.96
CA GLU A 45 6.52 4.81 -7.10
C GLU A 45 8.01 5.13 -7.24
N GLY A 46 8.44 6.34 -6.85
CA GLY A 46 9.83 6.77 -6.87
C GLY A 46 10.68 6.24 -5.70
N LEU A 47 10.05 5.75 -4.62
CA LEU A 47 10.76 5.27 -3.44
C LEU A 47 11.13 3.78 -3.56
N PRO A 48 12.39 3.40 -3.28
CA PRO A 48 12.73 1.99 -3.22
C PRO A 48 12.01 1.32 -2.03
N MET A 49 11.71 0.02 -2.16
CA MET A 49 11.26 -0.77 -1.03
C MET A 49 12.31 -0.71 0.09
N PRO A 50 11.94 -0.42 1.35
CA PRO A 50 12.90 -0.29 2.43
C PRO A 50 13.67 -1.58 2.69
N ASP A 51 14.90 -1.50 3.17
CA ASP A 51 15.68 -2.65 3.61
C ASP A 51 15.90 -2.65 5.13
N LYS A 52 16.18 -3.83 5.70
CA LYS A 52 16.47 -3.94 7.14
C LYS A 52 17.79 -3.27 7.55
N SER A 53 18.65 -2.95 6.58
CA SER A 53 19.83 -2.12 6.80
C SER A 53 19.50 -0.63 6.97
N ASP A 54 18.31 -0.18 6.55
CA ASP A 54 17.86 1.18 6.84
C ASP A 54 17.53 1.29 8.33
N GLU A 55 18.16 2.24 9.03
CA GLU A 55 18.02 2.36 10.50
C GLU A 55 16.54 2.54 10.92
N ALA A 56 15.75 3.24 10.11
CA ALA A 56 14.31 3.42 10.32
C ALA A 56 13.52 2.10 10.27
N TRP A 57 14.01 1.09 9.55
CA TRP A 57 13.33 -0.19 9.33
C TRP A 57 14.00 -1.38 10.02
N ARG A 58 15.14 -1.17 10.67
CA ARG A 58 15.94 -2.22 11.32
C ARG A 58 15.16 -3.09 12.32
N ARG A 59 14.16 -2.52 12.98
CA ARG A 59 13.31 -3.21 13.98
C ARG A 59 11.90 -3.53 13.48
N THR A 60 11.59 -3.21 12.22
CA THR A 60 10.26 -3.39 11.65
C THR A 60 10.33 -4.41 10.52
N ASP A 61 9.91 -5.65 10.78
CA ASP A 61 9.88 -6.69 9.76
C ASP A 61 8.62 -6.63 8.91
N TYR A 62 8.64 -5.78 7.87
CA TYR A 62 7.54 -5.65 6.92
C TYR A 62 7.31 -6.91 6.06
N ARG A 63 8.24 -7.87 6.04
CA ARG A 63 8.11 -9.13 5.27
C ARG A 63 7.15 -10.13 5.94
N ALA A 64 6.71 -9.84 7.16
CA ALA A 64 5.68 -10.58 7.86
C ALA A 64 4.26 -10.15 7.48
N VAL A 65 4.10 -8.99 6.84
CA VAL A 65 2.79 -8.49 6.38
C VAL A 65 2.23 -9.44 5.31
N ARG A 66 0.95 -9.76 5.44
CA ARG A 66 0.19 -10.52 4.45
C ARG A 66 -0.30 -9.59 3.35
N TRP A 67 0.59 -9.24 2.42
CA TRP A 67 0.34 -8.22 1.39
C TRP A 67 -0.87 -8.52 0.50
N GLU A 68 -1.14 -9.79 0.19
CA GLU A 68 -2.33 -10.24 -0.55
C GLU A 68 -3.66 -9.95 0.17
N GLU A 69 -3.65 -9.97 1.50
CA GLU A 69 -4.83 -9.66 2.32
C GLU A 69 -4.96 -8.14 2.50
N ALA A 70 -3.83 -7.46 2.74
CA ALA A 70 -3.77 -6.01 2.92
C ALA A 70 -4.15 -5.23 1.65
N GLY A 71 -3.92 -5.78 0.46
CA GLY A 71 -4.28 -5.16 -0.82
C GLY A 71 -5.77 -5.20 -1.17
N ARG A 72 -6.62 -5.81 -0.33
CA ARG A 72 -8.06 -5.90 -0.61
C ARG A 72 -8.74 -4.59 -0.25
N PHE A 73 -9.38 -3.95 -1.22
CA PHE A 73 -10.28 -2.83 -0.95
C PHE A 73 -11.48 -3.31 -0.13
N ALA A 74 -11.58 -2.89 1.12
CA ALA A 74 -12.86 -2.90 1.81
C ALA A 74 -13.78 -1.89 1.10
N ALA A 75 -15.01 -2.29 0.76
CA ALA A 75 -16.02 -1.33 0.34
C ALA A 75 -16.23 -0.35 1.49
N ASN A 76 -15.95 0.94 1.26
CA ASN A 76 -16.21 1.97 2.26
C ASN A 76 -17.73 2.07 2.48
N GLY A 77 -18.22 1.66 3.66
CA GLY A 77 -19.55 2.01 4.16
C GLY A 77 -20.47 0.85 4.59
N ALA A 78 -20.23 0.25 5.77
CA ALA A 78 -21.28 -0.36 6.60
C ALA A 78 -21.27 0.20 8.04
N GLY A 79 -20.77 1.44 8.19
CA GLY A 79 -20.97 2.23 9.40
C GLY A 79 -22.17 3.14 9.18
N THR A 80 -23.38 2.60 9.32
CA THR A 80 -24.55 3.42 9.66
C THR A 80 -24.24 4.13 10.98
N ILE A 81 -24.07 5.44 10.93
CA ILE A 81 -24.18 6.29 12.12
C ILE A 81 -25.69 6.53 12.26
N ASP A 82 -26.34 5.68 13.06
CA ASP A 82 -27.61 6.00 13.73
C ASP A 82 -27.28 6.64 15.08
#